data_AF-A0A1M6JEN8-F1
#
_entry.id   AF-A0A1M6JEN8-F1
#
_cell.length_a   1.000
_cell.length_b   1.000
_cell.length_c   1.000
_cell.angle_alpha   90.00
_cell.angle_beta   90.00
_cell.angle_gamma   90.00
#
_symmetry.space_group_name_H-M   'P 1'
#
loop_
_entity.id
_entity.type
_entity.pdbx_description
1 polymer ?
#
loop_
_entity_poly.entity_id
_entity_poly.type
_entity_poly.pdbx_seq_one_letter_code
_entity_poly.pdbx_strand_id
1 'polypeptide(L)'
;MTPSELLDLAWSYPLFEALYGRRSRRFGLGFEMPEGPFRCKSAHTPVPLSEIEEALLVGAGAGFSGLALWDLPTPAPYRRRSGRTFPTTRPGGHTALFFTNDEGLYVLDANVAASKLREIETPDERTKLLEAYRAQRRELRRGRLDIPRRIPPMSGHDLWDSNQPGSTLFLPVCDVSASLISLIAQFVDPALRRYAPAGGGMNIVDDRHGYRPAGTERWLKEGFLDAERMLPLSIVERQACYYVFSEPAAICQNMFLATEALGLGGWKHCGFLSLEILKRVGFRIVAANGGATFGNPVGLDGVFEASCPPYHPSMDAAIDAVLAPPLRGRKETGPVPHRMSEAEHRAGTIRISAEGLACTKAICNYIHDTYGRFPGGTDAMHLMWVMQAHHIDTDYYDRFFGPGAYGPAHAAHMATWHP
;
A
#
# COMPACT_ATOMS: atom_id res chain seq x y z
N MET A 1 23.04 -22.78 -6.00
CA MET A 1 21.76 -23.48 -5.70
C MET A 1 20.81 -23.25 -6.87
N THR A 2 19.87 -24.17 -7.11
CA THR A 2 18.78 -23.97 -8.07
C THR A 2 17.77 -22.95 -7.53
N PRO A 3 16.94 -22.31 -8.38
CA PRO A 3 15.88 -21.41 -7.90
C PRO A 3 14.94 -22.07 -6.89
N SER A 4 14.62 -23.35 -7.04
CA SER A 4 13.77 -24.08 -6.09
C SER A 4 14.43 -24.21 -4.71
N GLU A 5 15.71 -24.56 -4.67
CA GLU A 5 16.46 -24.67 -3.41
C GLU A 5 16.57 -23.33 -2.69
N LEU A 6 16.72 -22.22 -3.43
CA LEU A 6 16.73 -20.87 -2.87
C LEU A 6 15.37 -20.46 -2.30
N LEU A 7 14.27 -20.79 -2.99
CA LEU A 7 12.92 -20.59 -2.47
C LEU A 7 12.71 -21.40 -1.18
N ASP A 8 13.18 -22.65 -1.15
CA ASP A 8 13.06 -23.52 0.02
C ASP A 8 13.84 -22.98 1.22
N LEU A 9 15.05 -22.48 0.97
CA LEU A 9 15.89 -21.83 1.98
C LEU A 9 15.13 -20.65 2.61
N ALA A 10 14.63 -19.72 1.80
CA ALA A 10 13.89 -18.56 2.29
C ALA A 10 12.63 -18.95 3.08
N TRP A 11 11.89 -19.97 2.61
CA TRP A 11 10.66 -20.43 3.24
C TRP A 11 10.86 -21.14 4.59
N SER A 12 12.06 -21.68 4.80
CA SER A 12 12.43 -22.42 6.02
C SER A 12 13.01 -21.52 7.11
N TYR A 13 13.28 -20.25 6.81
CA TYR A 13 13.87 -19.32 7.78
C TYR A 13 12.89 -19.01 8.93
N PRO A 14 13.29 -19.20 10.21
CA PRO A 14 12.35 -19.04 11.31
C PRO A 14 11.91 -17.58 11.51
N LEU A 15 10.61 -17.36 11.64
CA LEU A 15 10.05 -16.01 11.84
C LEU A 15 10.63 -15.29 13.07
N PHE A 16 10.82 -15.99 14.18
CA PHE A 16 11.39 -15.40 15.39
C PHE A 16 12.86 -15.04 15.24
N GLU A 17 13.63 -15.84 14.48
CA GLU A 17 15.00 -15.48 14.11
C GLU A 17 15.00 -14.20 13.27
N ALA A 18 14.07 -14.04 12.33
CA ALA A 18 13.96 -12.81 11.55
C ALA A 18 13.64 -11.62 12.47
N LEU A 19 12.70 -11.76 13.40
CA LEU A 19 12.31 -10.69 14.32
C LEU A 19 13.48 -10.22 15.21
N TYR A 20 14.25 -11.15 15.79
CA TYR A 20 15.34 -10.84 16.71
C TYR A 20 16.67 -10.53 16.00
N GLY A 21 16.89 -11.08 14.81
CA GLY A 21 18.06 -10.86 13.96
C GLY A 21 18.00 -9.55 13.16
N ARG A 22 16.78 -9.04 12.90
CA ARG A 22 16.60 -7.87 12.03
C ARG A 22 17.27 -6.61 12.53
N ARG A 23 18.08 -5.99 11.67
CA ARG A 23 18.75 -4.69 11.90
C ARG A 23 18.67 -3.81 10.66
N SER A 24 18.75 -2.50 10.85
CA SER A 24 18.89 -1.56 9.73
C SER A 24 20.33 -1.58 9.24
N ARG A 25 20.64 -2.50 8.32
CA ARG A 25 21.94 -2.60 7.68
C ARG A 25 21.89 -1.73 6.42
N ARG A 26 22.48 -0.53 6.49
CA ARG A 26 22.34 0.51 5.46
C ARG A 26 23.54 0.62 4.50
N PHE A 27 24.70 0.11 4.91
CA PHE A 27 25.92 0.24 4.12
C PHE A 27 26.07 -0.97 3.19
N GLY A 28 25.86 -0.73 1.90
CA GLY A 28 25.89 -1.75 0.87
C GLY A 28 27.17 -1.77 0.04
N LEU A 29 27.31 -2.82 -0.78
CA LEU A 29 28.36 -2.91 -1.79
C LEU A 29 28.32 -1.69 -2.71
N GLY A 30 29.47 -1.05 -2.91
CA GLY A 30 29.62 0.14 -3.74
C GLY A 30 29.12 1.45 -3.13
N PHE A 31 28.65 1.45 -1.87
CA PHE A 31 28.21 2.68 -1.20
C PHE A 31 29.41 3.50 -0.70
N GLU A 32 29.18 4.81 -0.53
CA GLU A 32 30.14 5.72 0.06
C GLU A 32 29.46 6.59 1.13
N MET A 33 29.92 6.45 2.37
CA MET A 33 29.59 7.35 3.47
C MET A 33 30.71 8.38 3.57
N PRO A 34 30.47 9.65 3.17
CA PRO A 34 31.55 10.61 2.93
C PRO A 34 32.18 11.19 4.20
N GLU A 35 31.47 11.15 5.33
CA GLU A 35 31.85 11.84 6.56
C GLU A 35 31.45 11.08 7.84
N GLY A 36 31.89 11.58 8.98
CA GLY A 36 31.60 11.00 10.31
C GLY A 36 32.54 9.86 10.73
N PRO A 37 32.35 9.32 11.95
CA PRO A 37 33.21 8.28 12.51
C PRO A 37 33.12 6.94 11.76
N PHE A 38 32.02 6.73 11.02
CA PHE A 38 31.79 5.55 10.18
C PHE A 38 32.12 5.79 8.70
N ARG A 39 32.84 6.89 8.38
CA ARG A 39 33.25 7.21 7.01
C ARG A 39 33.91 6.01 6.34
N CYS A 40 33.35 5.58 5.22
CA CYS A 40 33.82 4.43 4.47
C CYS A 40 33.42 4.55 3.01
N LYS A 41 34.28 4.05 2.14
CA LYS A 41 33.97 3.79 0.73
C LYS A 41 34.12 2.30 0.52
N SER A 42 33.05 1.65 0.07
CA SER A 42 33.08 0.23 -0.26
C SER A 42 34.16 -0.04 -1.32
N ALA A 43 34.93 -1.11 -1.13
CA ALA A 43 35.91 -1.57 -2.12
C ALA A 43 35.25 -2.39 -3.25
N HIS A 44 33.99 -2.77 -3.07
CA HIS A 44 33.22 -3.62 -3.96
C HIS A 44 32.43 -2.79 -4.96
N THR A 45 32.14 -3.36 -6.13
CA THR A 45 31.20 -2.76 -7.08
C THR A 45 29.76 -2.93 -6.59
N PRO A 46 28.85 -1.99 -6.86
CA PRO A 46 27.43 -2.22 -6.61
C PRO A 46 26.93 -3.46 -7.36
N VAL A 47 26.16 -4.30 -6.68
CA VAL A 47 25.54 -5.51 -7.24
C VAL A 47 24.02 -5.38 -7.07
N PRO A 48 23.22 -5.33 -8.15
CA PRO A 48 21.77 -5.28 -8.06
C PRO A 48 21.20 -6.61 -7.53
N LEU A 49 20.04 -6.56 -6.90
CA LEU A 49 19.31 -7.77 -6.53
C LEU A 49 19.01 -8.63 -7.77
N SER A 50 19.15 -9.94 -7.64
CA SER A 50 18.66 -10.89 -8.64
C SER A 50 17.14 -10.91 -8.68
N GLU A 51 16.58 -11.45 -9.77
CA GLU A 51 15.13 -11.57 -9.94
C GLU A 51 14.47 -12.34 -8.79
N ILE A 52 15.09 -13.42 -8.31
CA ILE A 52 14.51 -14.24 -7.25
C ILE A 52 14.49 -13.51 -5.90
N GLU A 53 15.51 -12.71 -5.60
CA GLU A 53 15.56 -11.90 -4.39
C GLU A 53 14.50 -10.79 -4.42
N GLU A 54 14.40 -10.09 -5.55
CA GLU A 54 13.38 -9.06 -5.77
C GLU A 54 11.97 -9.66 -5.69
N ALA A 55 11.74 -10.82 -6.32
CA ALA A 55 10.47 -11.55 -6.26
C ALA A 55 10.11 -11.98 -4.83
N LEU A 56 11.06 -12.46 -4.03
CA LEU A 56 10.84 -12.86 -2.64
C LEU A 56 10.47 -11.67 -1.76
N LEU A 57 11.14 -10.53 -1.93
CA LEU A 57 10.79 -9.29 -1.22
C LEU A 57 9.40 -8.78 -1.64
N VAL A 58 9.11 -8.76 -2.94
CA VAL A 58 7.78 -8.38 -3.45
C VAL A 58 6.71 -9.34 -2.96
N GLY A 59 6.97 -10.65 -2.94
CA GLY A 59 6.06 -11.65 -2.41
C GLY A 59 5.79 -11.46 -0.92
N ALA A 60 6.82 -11.17 -0.11
CA ALA A 60 6.65 -10.89 1.31
C ALA A 60 5.82 -9.62 1.56
N GLY A 61 6.11 -8.53 0.83
CA GLY A 61 5.42 -7.26 1.03
C GLY A 61 4.05 -7.18 0.38
N ALA A 62 3.92 -7.59 -0.87
CA ALA A 62 2.73 -7.40 -1.71
C ALA A 62 2.22 -8.68 -2.39
N GLY A 63 2.60 -9.86 -1.92
CA GLY A 63 2.10 -11.13 -2.44
C GLY A 63 0.63 -11.42 -2.07
N PHE A 64 0.19 -12.62 -2.44
CA PHE A 64 -1.16 -13.14 -2.20
C PHE A 64 -1.08 -14.39 -1.32
N SER A 65 -1.92 -14.45 -0.29
CA SER A 65 -1.92 -15.55 0.70
C SER A 65 -2.94 -16.65 0.38
N GLY A 66 -3.88 -16.38 -0.53
CA GLY A 66 -5.00 -17.26 -0.89
C GLY A 66 -6.31 -16.48 -0.96
N LEU A 67 -7.46 -17.12 -0.77
CA LEU A 67 -8.75 -16.43 -0.70
C LEU A 67 -8.96 -15.77 0.66
N ALA A 68 -9.43 -14.52 0.67
CA ALA A 68 -9.77 -13.81 1.89
C ALA A 68 -11.03 -14.41 2.54
N LEU A 69 -10.96 -14.71 3.85
CA LEU A 69 -12.03 -15.40 4.56
C LEU A 69 -13.28 -14.54 4.81
N TRP A 70 -13.09 -13.26 5.19
CA TRP A 70 -14.17 -12.33 5.54
C TRP A 70 -15.16 -12.89 6.58
N ASP A 71 -14.64 -13.37 7.70
CA ASP A 71 -15.36 -13.89 8.87
C ASP A 71 -16.11 -12.78 9.64
N LEU A 72 -17.02 -12.10 8.94
CA LEU A 72 -17.88 -11.05 9.47
C LEU A 72 -19.28 -11.61 9.77
N PRO A 73 -20.08 -10.93 10.64
CA PRO A 73 -21.46 -11.30 10.91
C PRO A 73 -22.37 -11.35 9.66
N THR A 74 -21.96 -10.67 8.59
CA THR A 74 -22.63 -10.69 7.28
C THR A 74 -21.62 -10.96 6.17
N PRO A 75 -21.95 -11.79 5.16
CA PRO A 75 -21.06 -12.01 4.02
C PRO A 75 -20.67 -10.71 3.32
N ALA A 76 -19.38 -10.56 3.02
CA ALA A 76 -18.89 -9.45 2.21
C ALA A 76 -19.44 -9.56 0.77
N PRO A 77 -19.73 -8.45 0.07
CA PRO A 77 -20.27 -8.48 -1.30
C PRO A 77 -19.28 -8.97 -2.37
N TYR A 78 -18.09 -9.45 -1.97
CA TYR A 78 -17.02 -9.87 -2.85
C TYR A 78 -16.59 -11.32 -2.55
N ARG A 79 -17.13 -12.29 -3.30
CA ARG A 79 -17.02 -13.73 -2.98
C ARG A 79 -15.64 -14.36 -3.23
N ARG A 80 -14.84 -13.77 -4.12
CA ARG A 80 -13.61 -14.38 -4.66
C ARG A 80 -12.37 -13.49 -4.52
N ARG A 81 -12.35 -12.61 -3.52
CA ARG A 81 -11.23 -11.67 -3.35
C ARG A 81 -10.01 -12.37 -2.75
N SER A 82 -8.85 -12.14 -3.35
CA SER A 82 -7.57 -12.61 -2.85
C SER A 82 -7.22 -11.90 -1.54
N GLY A 83 -6.77 -12.68 -0.56
CA GLY A 83 -6.01 -12.20 0.58
C GLY A 83 -4.60 -11.78 0.14
N ARG A 84 -4.00 -10.86 0.91
CA ARG A 84 -2.64 -10.36 0.71
C ARG A 84 -1.73 -10.86 1.83
N THR A 85 -0.42 -10.74 1.63
CA THR A 85 0.57 -11.00 2.70
C THR A 85 0.65 -9.86 3.72
N PHE A 86 0.00 -8.73 3.45
CA PHE A 86 -0.20 -7.63 4.39
C PHE A 86 -1.69 -7.47 4.75
N PRO A 87 -2.02 -6.97 5.95
CA PRO A 87 -3.39 -6.70 6.34
C PRO A 87 -3.96 -5.51 5.56
N THR A 88 -5.25 -5.56 5.22
CA THR A 88 -5.99 -4.46 4.59
C THR A 88 -7.44 -4.46 5.05
N THR A 89 -8.06 -3.29 5.02
CA THR A 89 -9.47 -3.06 5.38
C THR A 89 -10.39 -3.00 4.17
N ARG A 90 -9.85 -3.13 2.95
CA ARG A 90 -10.60 -3.19 1.68
C ARG A 90 -10.21 -4.43 0.87
N PRO A 91 -11.17 -5.10 0.24
CA PRO A 91 -10.85 -6.19 -0.67
C PRO A 91 -9.98 -5.71 -1.84
N GLY A 92 -8.80 -6.32 -1.99
CA GLY A 92 -7.80 -5.98 -3.01
C GLY A 92 -6.71 -5.00 -2.56
N GLY A 93 -6.85 -4.35 -1.40
CA GLY A 93 -5.93 -3.33 -0.90
C GLY A 93 -6.21 -1.91 -1.44
N HIS A 94 -5.60 -0.91 -0.80
CA HIS A 94 -5.55 0.48 -1.26
C HIS A 94 -4.16 0.88 -1.76
N THR A 95 -3.21 -0.04 -1.70
CA THR A 95 -1.80 0.26 -1.89
C THR A 95 -1.25 -0.46 -3.13
N ALA A 96 -0.73 0.31 -4.08
CA ALA A 96 0.06 -0.18 -5.19
C ALA A 96 1.54 -0.18 -4.79
N LEU A 97 2.24 -1.26 -5.11
CA LEU A 97 3.68 -1.35 -4.89
C LEU A 97 4.41 -0.90 -6.15
N PHE A 98 5.03 0.28 -6.08
CA PHE A 98 6.03 0.70 -7.07
C PHE A 98 7.41 0.29 -6.57
N PHE A 99 8.36 0.09 -7.47
CA PHE A 99 9.77 -0.08 -7.07
C PHE A 99 10.71 0.35 -8.19
N THR A 100 11.93 0.69 -7.82
CA THR A 100 12.98 1.06 -8.76
C THR A 100 14.31 0.43 -8.40
N ASN A 101 15.04 0.01 -9.41
CA ASN A 101 16.38 -0.57 -9.32
C ASN A 101 17.24 0.03 -10.45
N ASP A 102 18.42 -0.53 -10.74
CA ASP A 102 19.29 0.00 -11.79
C ASP A 102 18.68 -0.07 -13.20
N GLU A 103 17.84 -1.08 -13.47
CA GLU A 103 17.24 -1.33 -14.77
C GLU A 103 16.03 -0.45 -15.07
N GLY A 104 15.23 -0.09 -14.05
CA GLY A 104 13.97 0.58 -14.29
C GLY A 104 13.16 1.00 -13.08
N LEU A 105 11.98 1.53 -13.40
CA LEU A 105 10.86 1.84 -12.52
C LEU A 105 9.69 0.93 -12.92
N TYR A 106 9.12 0.27 -11.92
CA TYR A 106 8.09 -0.75 -12.09
C TYR A 106 6.92 -0.52 -11.14
N VAL A 107 5.80 -1.14 -11.46
CA VAL A 107 4.62 -1.28 -10.58
C VAL A 107 4.15 -2.72 -10.60
N LEU A 108 3.61 -3.19 -9.47
CA LEU A 108 2.93 -4.48 -9.40
C LEU A 108 1.44 -4.26 -9.67
N ASP A 109 0.94 -4.91 -10.71
CA ASP A 109 -0.49 -5.02 -10.93
C ASP A 109 -1.14 -5.75 -9.74
N ALA A 110 -2.31 -5.26 -9.31
CA ALA A 110 -3.03 -5.80 -8.16
C ALA A 110 -3.97 -6.98 -8.53
N ASN A 111 -4.02 -7.34 -9.82
CA ASN A 111 -5.05 -8.22 -10.40
C ASN A 111 -4.62 -9.68 -10.51
N VAL A 112 -4.19 -10.28 -9.40
CA VAL A 112 -4.07 -11.75 -9.31
C VAL A 112 -5.23 -12.30 -8.48
N ALA A 113 -6.03 -13.15 -9.12
CA ALA A 113 -7.04 -13.93 -8.43
C ALA A 113 -6.37 -15.12 -7.76
N ALA A 114 -6.55 -15.25 -6.45
CA ALA A 114 -6.14 -16.44 -5.73
C ALA A 114 -6.86 -17.67 -6.30
N SER A 115 -6.11 -18.75 -6.47
CA SER A 115 -6.61 -20.00 -7.01
C SER A 115 -7.16 -20.92 -5.93
N LYS A 116 -6.76 -20.71 -4.67
CA LYS A 116 -7.08 -21.58 -3.52
C LYS A 116 -7.27 -20.79 -2.25
N LEU A 117 -7.84 -21.43 -1.22
CA LEU A 117 -7.97 -20.82 0.11
C LEU A 117 -6.62 -20.43 0.71
N ARG A 118 -5.62 -21.28 0.53
CA ARG A 118 -4.21 -21.02 0.80
C ARG A 118 -3.47 -21.17 -0.52
N GLU A 119 -2.80 -20.11 -0.99
CA GLU A 119 -2.27 -20.09 -2.36
C GLU A 119 -1.11 -21.09 -2.57
N ILE A 120 -0.21 -21.14 -1.59
CA ILE A 120 0.99 -22.00 -1.59
C ILE A 120 0.95 -22.92 -0.37
N GLU A 121 0.80 -24.22 -0.62
CA GLU A 121 0.61 -25.26 0.39
C GLU A 121 1.81 -26.19 0.51
N THR A 122 2.47 -26.49 -0.61
CA THR A 122 3.60 -27.43 -0.67
C THR A 122 4.87 -26.75 -1.22
N PRO A 123 6.07 -27.33 -1.00
CA PRO A 123 7.32 -26.82 -1.57
C PRO A 123 7.27 -26.64 -3.09
N ASP A 124 6.71 -27.61 -3.82
CA ASP A 124 6.60 -27.57 -5.29
C ASP A 124 5.76 -26.39 -5.80
N GLU A 125 4.90 -25.81 -4.96
CA GLU A 125 4.08 -24.65 -5.31
C GLU A 125 4.78 -23.31 -5.06
N ARG A 126 5.97 -23.28 -4.43
CA ARG A 126 6.69 -22.04 -4.10
C ARG A 126 7.07 -21.25 -5.34
N THR A 127 7.29 -21.93 -6.47
CA THR A 127 7.59 -21.32 -7.78
C THR A 127 6.47 -20.38 -8.26
N LYS A 128 5.22 -20.58 -7.81
CA LYS A 128 4.09 -19.68 -8.11
C LYS A 128 4.36 -18.24 -7.69
N LEU A 129 5.17 -18.02 -6.66
CA LEU A 129 5.56 -16.66 -6.24
C LEU A 129 6.32 -15.94 -7.35
N LEU A 130 7.28 -16.63 -7.98
CA LEU A 130 8.08 -16.07 -9.08
C LEU A 130 7.24 -15.88 -10.35
N GLU A 131 6.34 -16.82 -10.64
CA GLU A 131 5.41 -16.71 -11.76
C GLU A 131 4.47 -15.51 -11.59
N ALA A 132 3.90 -15.34 -10.39
CA ALA A 132 3.06 -14.20 -10.05
C ALA A 132 3.84 -12.88 -10.13
N TYR A 133 5.08 -12.86 -9.63
CA TYR A 133 5.96 -11.70 -9.74
C TYR A 133 6.15 -11.27 -11.19
N ARG A 134 6.58 -12.20 -12.06
CA ARG A 134 6.78 -11.95 -13.50
C ARG A 134 5.50 -11.51 -14.21
N ALA A 135 4.36 -12.10 -13.85
CA ALA A 135 3.08 -11.79 -14.46
C ALA A 135 2.50 -10.43 -14.04
N GLN A 136 2.83 -9.92 -12.85
CA GLN A 136 2.30 -8.65 -12.34
C GLN A 136 3.28 -7.48 -12.44
N ARG A 137 4.58 -7.75 -12.61
CA ARG A 137 5.58 -6.71 -12.75
C ARG A 137 5.42 -6.02 -14.10
N ARG A 138 4.96 -4.77 -14.08
CA ARG A 138 4.86 -3.90 -15.25
C ARG A 138 5.97 -2.86 -15.21
N GLU A 139 6.75 -2.79 -16.28
CA GLU A 139 7.74 -1.72 -16.48
C GLU A 139 7.03 -0.41 -16.85
N LEU A 140 7.39 0.67 -16.15
CA LEU A 140 6.88 2.02 -16.41
C LEU A 140 7.91 2.88 -17.13
N ARG A 141 9.19 2.72 -16.77
CA ARG A 141 10.29 3.48 -17.35
C ARG A 141 11.61 2.72 -17.21
N ARG A 142 12.48 2.82 -18.22
CA ARG A 142 13.87 2.36 -18.15
C ARG A 142 14.73 3.26 -17.27
N GLY A 143 15.69 2.65 -16.60
CA GLY A 143 16.64 3.27 -15.69
C GLY A 143 16.05 3.60 -14.31
N ARG A 144 16.94 3.60 -13.33
CA ARG A 144 16.66 4.02 -11.95
C ARG A 144 15.92 5.35 -11.88
N LEU A 145 14.97 5.44 -10.96
CA LEU A 145 14.27 6.68 -10.66
C LEU A 145 15.25 7.75 -10.16
N ASP A 146 15.39 8.84 -10.91
CA ASP A 146 16.16 10.00 -10.47
C ASP A 146 15.43 10.74 -9.33
N ILE A 147 15.86 10.49 -8.10
CA ILE A 147 15.43 11.20 -6.89
C ILE A 147 16.54 12.20 -6.50
N PRO A 148 16.28 13.52 -6.57
CA PRO A 148 17.30 14.53 -6.31
C PRO A 148 18.06 14.32 -4.99
N ARG A 149 19.39 14.32 -5.06
CA ARG A 149 20.31 14.24 -3.91
C ARG A 149 20.43 15.57 -3.18
N ARG A 150 19.33 16.07 -2.62
CA ARG A 150 19.32 17.28 -1.80
C ARG A 150 18.20 17.21 -0.75
N ILE A 151 18.28 18.11 0.23
CA ILE A 151 17.24 18.31 1.24
C ILE A 151 16.41 19.53 0.81
N PRO A 152 15.08 19.44 0.60
CA PRO A 152 14.25 18.26 0.25
C PRO A 152 14.57 17.70 -1.17
N PRO A 153 14.00 16.61 -1.70
CA PRO A 153 12.96 15.79 -1.13
C PRO A 153 13.50 14.76 -0.16
N MET A 154 14.80 14.61 0.06
CA MET A 154 15.31 13.65 1.04
C MET A 154 15.57 14.26 2.41
N SER A 155 15.60 13.40 3.43
CA SER A 155 16.24 13.75 4.69
C SER A 155 17.75 13.74 4.53
N GLY A 156 18.46 14.64 5.20
CA GLY A 156 19.91 14.77 5.08
C GLY A 156 20.68 13.49 5.40
N HIS A 157 20.17 12.70 6.34
CA HIS A 157 20.78 11.45 6.76
C HIS A 157 20.67 10.30 5.75
N ASP A 158 19.80 10.44 4.74
CA ASP A 158 19.56 9.44 3.70
C ASP A 158 20.26 9.79 2.36
N LEU A 159 20.97 10.92 2.29
CA LEU A 159 21.58 11.40 1.04
C LEU A 159 22.63 10.44 0.47
N TRP A 160 23.37 9.77 1.37
CA TRP A 160 24.51 8.93 1.02
C TRP A 160 24.11 7.48 0.68
N ASP A 161 23.01 6.95 1.22
CA ASP A 161 22.63 5.53 1.11
C ASP A 161 21.35 5.26 0.34
N SER A 162 20.38 6.17 0.32
CA SER A 162 19.07 5.87 -0.26
C SER A 162 19.07 5.92 -1.80
N ASN A 163 18.46 4.94 -2.46
CA ASN A 163 18.36 4.81 -3.92
C ASN A 163 19.71 4.88 -4.66
N GLN A 164 20.74 4.27 -4.09
CA GLN A 164 22.07 4.15 -4.69
C GLN A 164 22.11 3.03 -5.74
N PRO A 165 23.07 3.05 -6.68
CA PRO A 165 23.32 1.91 -7.56
C PRO A 165 23.44 0.59 -6.79
N GLY A 166 22.99 -0.52 -7.38
CA GLY A 166 22.94 -1.84 -6.73
C GLY A 166 21.80 -2.03 -5.72
N SER A 167 21.07 -0.99 -5.31
CA SER A 167 19.94 -1.13 -4.37
C SER A 167 18.59 -1.20 -5.10
N THR A 168 17.60 -1.85 -4.50
CA THR A 168 16.19 -1.74 -4.91
C THR A 168 15.43 -0.91 -3.89
N LEU A 169 14.71 0.12 -4.35
CA LEU A 169 13.85 0.96 -3.51
C LEU A 169 12.38 0.67 -3.82
N PHE A 170 11.65 0.17 -2.83
CA PHE A 170 10.22 -0.13 -2.88
C PHE A 170 9.41 1.05 -2.35
N LEU A 171 8.42 1.50 -3.12
CA LEU A 171 7.58 2.67 -2.85
C LEU A 171 6.09 2.24 -2.83
N PRO A 172 5.59 1.76 -1.68
CA PRO A 172 4.15 1.48 -1.54
C PRO A 172 3.36 2.80 -1.50
N VAL A 173 2.60 3.06 -2.56
CA VAL A 173 1.75 4.26 -2.72
C VAL A 173 0.30 3.87 -2.48
N CYS A 174 -0.39 4.58 -1.60
CA CYS A 174 -1.76 4.26 -1.23
C CYS A 174 -2.77 5.34 -1.64
N ASP A 175 -3.98 4.90 -2.00
CA ASP A 175 -5.13 5.75 -2.35
C ASP A 175 -6.08 5.89 -1.16
N VAL A 176 -6.20 7.11 -0.64
CA VAL A 176 -7.10 7.47 0.47
C VAL A 176 -8.51 7.79 -0.02
N SER A 177 -8.68 8.19 -1.28
CA SER A 177 -9.96 8.68 -1.80
C SER A 177 -11.04 7.59 -1.78
N ALA A 178 -10.74 6.38 -2.26
CA ALA A 178 -11.68 5.27 -2.26
C ALA A 178 -12.06 4.82 -0.84
N SER A 179 -11.10 4.88 0.10
CA SER A 179 -11.34 4.57 1.52
C SER A 179 -12.21 5.61 2.17
N LEU A 180 -11.99 6.90 1.90
CA LEU A 180 -12.79 7.98 2.44
C LEU A 180 -14.25 7.88 1.97
N ILE A 181 -14.48 7.63 0.67
CA ILE A 181 -15.83 7.36 0.14
C ILE A 181 -16.50 6.19 0.90
N SER A 182 -15.77 5.07 1.01
CA SER A 182 -16.28 3.88 1.70
C SER A 182 -16.57 4.14 3.18
N LEU A 183 -15.75 4.95 3.84
CA LEU A 183 -15.87 5.25 5.26
C LEU A 183 -17.04 6.22 5.53
N ILE A 184 -17.21 7.24 4.68
CA ILE A 184 -18.37 8.14 4.72
C ILE A 184 -19.66 7.31 4.62
N ALA A 185 -19.76 6.42 3.63
CA ALA A 185 -20.93 5.55 3.46
C ALA A 185 -21.25 4.75 4.73
N GLN A 186 -20.24 4.18 5.39
CA GLN A 186 -20.43 3.38 6.60
C GLN A 186 -20.84 4.20 7.83
N PHE A 187 -20.47 5.49 7.88
CA PHE A 187 -20.87 6.40 8.93
C PHE A 187 -22.28 6.96 8.73
N VAL A 188 -22.73 7.13 7.49
CA VAL A 188 -24.03 7.76 7.22
C VAL A 188 -25.16 6.75 6.99
N ASP A 189 -24.88 5.51 6.59
CA ASP A 189 -25.93 4.54 6.23
C ASP A 189 -26.09 3.41 7.27
N PRO A 190 -27.18 3.40 8.05
CA PRO A 190 -27.52 2.30 8.95
C PRO A 190 -27.64 0.94 8.27
N ALA A 191 -27.94 0.87 6.97
CA ALA A 191 -28.05 -0.39 6.24
C ALA A 191 -26.72 -1.17 6.17
N LEU A 192 -25.59 -0.47 6.30
CA LEU A 192 -24.26 -1.08 6.32
C LEU A 192 -23.86 -1.65 7.70
N ARG A 193 -24.64 -1.38 8.75
CA ARG A 193 -24.51 -2.00 10.10
C ARG A 193 -23.10 -2.00 10.68
N ARG A 194 -22.31 -0.95 10.39
CA ARG A 194 -20.91 -0.87 10.82
C ARG A 194 -20.64 0.26 11.79
N TYR A 195 -20.88 1.51 11.39
CA TYR A 195 -20.71 2.67 12.26
C TYR A 195 -22.01 3.44 12.52
N ALA A 196 -22.93 3.46 11.54
CA ALA A 196 -24.28 3.98 11.73
C ALA A 196 -25.19 2.94 12.42
N PRO A 197 -25.78 3.23 13.59
CA PRO A 197 -26.77 2.36 14.21
C PRO A 197 -28.16 2.58 13.59
N ALA A 198 -29.12 1.71 13.93
CA ALA A 198 -30.47 1.73 13.36
C ALA A 198 -31.26 3.05 13.57
N GLY A 199 -30.89 3.83 14.59
CA GLY A 199 -31.55 5.10 14.93
C GLY A 199 -31.07 6.33 14.14
N GLY A 200 -30.27 6.16 13.09
CA GLY A 200 -29.81 7.25 12.22
C GLY A 200 -28.28 7.28 12.05
N GLY A 201 -27.83 7.74 10.88
CA GLY A 201 -26.41 7.90 10.55
C GLY A 201 -25.74 9.04 11.32
N MET A 202 -24.41 9.10 11.24
CA MET A 202 -23.61 10.17 11.84
C MET A 202 -23.78 11.48 11.05
N ASN A 203 -23.96 12.59 11.75
CA ASN A 203 -24.00 13.92 11.17
C ASN A 203 -22.56 14.44 10.89
N ILE A 204 -22.09 14.26 9.66
CA ILE A 204 -20.77 14.78 9.25
C ILE A 204 -20.84 16.30 9.08
N VAL A 205 -20.04 17.01 9.86
CA VAL A 205 -19.98 18.49 9.88
C VAL A 205 -18.59 18.98 9.50
N ASP A 206 -18.53 20.13 8.82
CA ASP A 206 -17.27 20.76 8.45
C ASP A 206 -16.75 21.66 9.58
N ASP A 207 -15.89 21.11 10.43
CA ASP A 207 -15.26 21.80 11.55
C ASP A 207 -14.31 22.93 11.13
N ARG A 208 -13.87 22.96 9.86
CA ARG A 208 -13.05 24.05 9.30
C ARG A 208 -13.91 25.20 8.76
N HIS A 209 -15.22 24.99 8.61
CA HIS A 209 -16.20 25.98 8.14
C HIS A 209 -17.35 26.17 9.14
N GLY A 210 -17.00 26.31 10.42
CA GLY A 210 -17.96 26.68 11.47
C GLY A 210 -18.95 25.57 11.84
N TYR A 211 -18.55 24.30 11.69
CA TYR A 211 -19.37 23.12 12.03
C TYR A 211 -20.70 23.03 11.27
N ARG A 212 -20.77 23.63 10.07
CA ARG A 212 -21.95 23.49 9.21
C ARG A 212 -22.08 22.05 8.68
N PRO A 213 -23.29 21.55 8.40
CA PRO A 213 -23.48 20.26 7.75
C PRO A 213 -22.71 20.18 6.42
N ALA A 214 -22.12 19.03 6.11
CA ALA A 214 -21.38 18.82 4.86
C ALA A 214 -22.32 18.53 3.68
N GLY A 215 -23.23 19.46 3.38
CA GLY A 215 -24.25 19.32 2.32
C GLY A 215 -25.39 18.35 2.67
N THR A 216 -25.65 18.13 3.96
CA THR A 216 -26.53 17.08 4.48
C THR A 216 -27.83 17.59 5.14
N GLU A 217 -28.19 18.86 4.96
CA GLU A 217 -29.33 19.50 5.63
C GLU A 217 -30.65 18.75 5.42
N ARG A 218 -30.88 18.23 4.21
CA ARG A 218 -32.06 17.43 3.87
C ARG A 218 -32.18 16.18 4.75
N TRP A 219 -31.09 15.42 4.90
CA TRP A 219 -31.08 14.16 5.65
C TRP A 219 -31.20 14.34 7.16
N LEU A 220 -30.74 15.48 7.70
CA LEU A 220 -31.01 15.86 9.08
C LEU A 220 -32.49 16.14 9.31
N LYS A 221 -33.13 16.88 8.39
CA LYS A 221 -34.57 17.18 8.48
C LYS A 221 -35.44 15.92 8.35
N GLU A 222 -35.03 14.98 7.48
CA GLU A 222 -35.74 13.72 7.24
C GLU A 222 -35.44 12.65 8.32
N GLY A 223 -34.52 12.92 9.25
CA GLY A 223 -34.17 11.99 10.34
C GLY A 223 -33.32 10.79 9.88
N PHE A 224 -32.75 10.84 8.67
CA PHE A 224 -31.82 9.82 8.19
C PHE A 224 -30.46 9.94 8.91
N LEU A 225 -30.03 11.17 9.19
CA LEU A 225 -28.89 11.48 10.06
C LEU A 225 -29.38 11.95 11.43
N ASP A 226 -28.68 11.55 12.48
CA ASP A 226 -28.93 11.97 13.85
C ASP A 226 -28.13 13.25 14.16
N ALA A 227 -28.84 14.36 14.40
CA ALA A 227 -28.24 15.68 14.63
C ALA A 227 -27.29 15.71 15.84
N GLU A 228 -27.56 14.89 16.87
CA GLU A 228 -26.75 14.82 18.09
C GLU A 228 -25.47 13.99 17.89
N ARG A 229 -25.40 13.19 16.82
CA ARG A 229 -24.23 12.36 16.48
C ARG A 229 -23.29 13.07 15.54
N MET A 230 -22.79 14.20 15.99
CA MET A 230 -21.84 15.02 15.24
C MET A 230 -20.51 14.30 15.03
N LEU A 231 -20.00 14.33 13.80
CA LEU A 231 -18.69 13.80 13.42
C LEU A 231 -17.94 14.83 12.56
N PRO A 232 -16.90 15.49 13.10
CA PRO A 232 -16.09 16.44 12.35
C PRO A 232 -15.44 15.84 11.10
N LEU A 233 -15.52 16.53 9.96
CA LEU A 233 -14.94 16.12 8.68
C LEU A 233 -13.43 15.89 8.80
N SER A 234 -12.70 16.75 9.51
CA SER A 234 -11.26 16.58 9.72
C SER A 234 -10.92 15.26 10.43
N ILE A 235 -11.80 14.77 11.31
CA ILE A 235 -11.65 13.48 11.98
C ILE A 235 -11.94 12.33 11.01
N VAL A 236 -12.96 12.45 10.15
CA VAL A 236 -13.27 11.44 9.12
C VAL A 236 -12.10 11.25 8.15
N GLU A 237 -11.52 12.34 7.65
CA GLU A 237 -10.37 12.30 6.74
C GLU A 237 -9.14 11.67 7.40
N ARG A 238 -8.86 12.06 8.64
CA ARG A 238 -7.77 11.47 9.43
C ARG A 238 -8.00 9.98 9.69
N GLN A 239 -9.25 9.59 9.95
CA GLN A 239 -9.58 8.19 10.17
C GLN A 239 -9.35 7.39 8.88
N ALA A 240 -9.76 7.89 7.72
CA ALA A 240 -9.47 7.26 6.43
C ALA A 240 -7.96 7.04 6.23
N CYS A 241 -7.14 8.04 6.59
CA CYS A 241 -5.68 7.89 6.60
C CYS A 241 -5.19 6.75 7.50
N TYR A 242 -5.70 6.63 8.74
CA TYR A 242 -5.30 5.55 9.64
C TYR A 242 -5.65 4.16 9.10
N TYR A 243 -6.81 4.02 8.44
CA TYR A 243 -7.20 2.77 7.80
C TYR A 243 -6.21 2.37 6.70
N VAL A 244 -5.75 3.33 5.91
CA VAL A 244 -4.93 3.09 4.71
C VAL A 244 -3.44 2.99 5.02
N PHE A 245 -2.92 3.84 5.91
CA PHE A 245 -1.47 3.94 6.17
C PHE A 245 -0.90 2.72 6.90
N SER A 246 -1.76 1.87 7.47
CA SER A 246 -1.35 0.58 8.02
C SER A 246 -0.79 -0.37 6.94
N GLU A 247 -1.28 -0.30 5.70
CA GLU A 247 -0.85 -1.13 4.58
C GLU A 247 0.62 -0.90 4.19
N PRO A 248 1.09 0.31 3.79
CA PRO A 248 2.48 0.52 3.42
C PRO A 248 3.46 0.22 4.58
N ALA A 249 3.04 0.45 5.83
CA ALA A 249 3.85 0.12 6.99
C ALA A 249 4.04 -1.40 7.14
N ALA A 250 2.98 -2.20 6.95
CA ALA A 250 3.05 -3.65 7.01
C ALA A 250 3.79 -4.25 5.80
N ILE A 251 3.56 -3.72 4.59
CA ILE A 251 4.30 -4.10 3.36
C ILE A 251 5.81 -3.97 3.59
N CYS A 252 6.26 -2.78 4.04
CA CYS A 252 7.67 -2.53 4.31
C CYS A 252 8.20 -3.41 5.45
N GLN A 253 7.40 -3.63 6.50
CA GLN A 253 7.80 -4.47 7.63
C GLN A 253 8.03 -5.92 7.19
N ASN A 254 7.13 -6.48 6.38
CA ASN A 254 7.26 -7.83 5.87
C ASN A 254 8.50 -7.99 4.99
N MET A 255 8.74 -7.04 4.08
CA MET A 255 9.96 -7.00 3.27
C MET A 255 11.21 -6.93 4.17
N PHE A 256 11.18 -6.13 5.23
CA PHE A 256 12.31 -6.00 6.14
C PHE A 256 12.57 -7.25 6.98
N LEU A 257 11.56 -8.07 7.25
CA LEU A 257 11.79 -9.39 7.86
C LEU A 257 12.33 -10.38 6.81
N ALA A 258 11.83 -10.30 5.58
CA ALA A 258 12.31 -11.14 4.49
C ALA A 258 13.80 -10.90 4.16
N THR A 259 14.33 -9.68 4.34
CA THR A 259 15.77 -9.44 4.14
C THR A 259 16.63 -10.33 5.04
N GLU A 260 16.20 -10.67 6.26
CA GLU A 260 16.97 -11.57 7.13
C GLU A 260 17.04 -13.01 6.58
N ALA A 261 15.94 -13.49 6.02
CA ALA A 261 15.88 -14.82 5.40
C ALA A 261 16.77 -14.90 4.15
N LEU A 262 16.89 -13.78 3.43
CA LEU A 262 17.73 -13.68 2.25
C LEU A 262 19.20 -13.37 2.59
N GLY A 263 19.51 -12.86 3.77
CA GLY A 263 20.84 -12.35 4.09
C GLY A 263 21.14 -10.98 3.49
N LEU A 264 20.11 -10.20 3.21
CA LEU A 264 20.21 -8.87 2.62
C LEU A 264 20.26 -7.75 3.66
N GLY A 265 20.89 -6.65 3.28
CA GLY A 265 20.78 -5.38 3.95
C GLY A 265 19.53 -4.64 3.54
N GLY A 266 19.17 -3.65 4.34
CA GLY A 266 18.02 -2.82 4.08
C GLY A 266 17.53 -2.05 5.29
N TRP A 267 16.65 -1.10 5.03
CA TRP A 267 15.87 -0.44 6.06
C TRP A 267 14.59 0.16 5.50
N LYS A 268 13.58 0.21 6.37
CA LYS A 268 12.39 1.03 6.15
C LYS A 268 12.69 2.46 6.58
N HIS A 269 12.44 3.45 5.72
CA HIS A 269 12.55 4.86 6.09
C HIS A 269 11.42 5.73 5.54
N CYS A 270 11.31 6.90 6.15
CA CYS A 270 10.47 8.02 5.74
C CYS A 270 11.33 9.29 5.81
N GLY A 271 10.71 10.47 5.85
CA GLY A 271 11.44 11.73 5.95
C GLY A 271 11.79 12.31 4.58
N PHE A 272 11.03 11.93 3.56
CA PHE A 272 11.08 12.55 2.25
C PHE A 272 9.82 13.38 1.94
N LEU A 273 9.96 14.39 1.09
CA LEU A 273 8.83 15.12 0.54
C LEU A 273 8.18 14.26 -0.56
N SER A 274 7.16 13.51 -0.17
CA SER A 274 6.44 12.54 -1.02
C SER A 274 5.98 13.12 -2.35
N LEU A 275 5.50 14.38 -2.35
CA LEU A 275 4.99 15.06 -3.54
C LEU A 275 6.01 15.15 -4.69
N GLU A 276 7.26 15.48 -4.37
CA GLU A 276 8.33 15.54 -5.37
C GLU A 276 8.66 14.15 -5.92
N ILE A 277 8.67 13.12 -5.07
CA ILE A 277 8.93 11.73 -5.49
C ILE A 277 7.79 11.23 -6.38
N LEU A 278 6.53 11.41 -5.97
CA LEU A 278 5.36 11.04 -6.77
C LEU A 278 5.38 11.75 -8.13
N LYS A 279 5.74 13.04 -8.18
CA LYS A 279 5.91 13.76 -9.45
C LYS A 279 7.01 13.14 -10.33
N ARG A 280 8.12 12.66 -9.75
CA ARG A 280 9.23 11.99 -10.47
C ARG A 280 8.85 10.59 -10.97
N VAL A 281 7.99 9.89 -10.24
CA VAL A 281 7.35 8.63 -10.67
C VAL A 281 6.40 8.88 -11.85
N GLY A 282 5.82 10.08 -11.94
CA GLY A 282 4.95 10.51 -13.04
C GLY A 282 3.52 10.80 -12.61
N PHE A 283 3.25 10.86 -11.30
CA PHE A 283 1.92 11.16 -10.80
C PHE A 283 1.49 12.58 -11.21
N ARG A 284 0.23 12.70 -11.61
CA ARG A 284 -0.45 13.96 -11.82
C ARG A 284 -0.66 14.66 -10.47
N ILE A 285 -0.12 15.87 -10.37
CA ILE A 285 -0.33 16.76 -9.23
C ILE A 285 -1.32 17.84 -9.66
N VAL A 286 -2.55 17.78 -9.16
CA VAL A 286 -3.56 18.80 -9.41
C VAL A 286 -3.26 20.00 -8.53
N ALA A 287 -3.23 21.20 -9.12
CA ALA A 287 -2.96 22.42 -8.39
C ALA A 287 -3.97 22.62 -7.24
N ALA A 288 -3.51 23.21 -6.15
CA ALA A 288 -4.39 23.58 -5.06
C ALA A 288 -5.36 24.70 -5.51
N ASN A 289 -6.63 24.51 -5.21
CA ASN A 289 -7.64 25.58 -5.18
C ASN A 289 -8.04 25.81 -3.70
N GLY A 290 -8.64 26.95 -3.37
CA GLY A 290 -9.35 27.10 -2.08
C GLY A 290 -8.49 27.09 -0.80
N GLY A 291 -7.26 27.61 -0.82
CA GLY A 291 -6.46 27.85 0.39
C GLY A 291 -5.41 26.79 0.75
N ALA A 292 -5.32 25.68 0.00
CA ALA A 292 -4.22 24.73 0.14
C ALA A 292 -2.92 25.27 -0.50
N THR A 293 -1.77 25.03 0.14
CA THR A 293 -0.46 25.54 -0.31
C THR A 293 0.27 24.59 -1.28
N PHE A 294 -0.08 23.30 -1.27
CA PHE A 294 0.52 22.26 -2.09
C PHE A 294 -0.53 21.51 -2.92
N GLY A 295 -0.16 21.11 -4.13
CA GLY A 295 -1.06 20.38 -5.03
C GLY A 295 -1.37 18.96 -4.53
N ASN A 296 -2.49 18.42 -4.99
CA ASN A 296 -2.98 17.08 -4.66
C ASN A 296 -2.43 16.04 -5.66
N PRO A 297 -1.64 15.05 -5.23
CA PRO A 297 -1.31 13.91 -6.08
C PRO A 297 -2.55 13.02 -6.25
N VAL A 298 -3.05 12.91 -7.48
CA VAL A 298 -4.32 12.22 -7.77
C VAL A 298 -4.16 10.90 -8.51
N GLY A 299 -2.98 10.59 -9.06
CA GLY A 299 -2.76 9.29 -9.71
C GLY A 299 -1.73 9.32 -10.83
N LEU A 300 -1.51 8.15 -11.42
CA LEU A 300 -0.69 7.88 -12.60
C LEU A 300 -1.58 7.26 -13.69
N ASP A 301 -1.65 7.93 -14.84
CA ASP A 301 -2.60 7.63 -15.92
C ASP A 301 -2.54 6.16 -16.37
N GLY A 302 -3.68 5.46 -16.32
CA GLY A 302 -3.81 4.06 -16.72
C GLY A 302 -3.02 3.07 -15.85
N VAL A 303 -2.57 3.50 -14.67
CA VAL A 303 -1.79 2.68 -13.73
C VAL A 303 -2.41 2.67 -12.34
N PHE A 304 -2.54 3.84 -11.71
CA PHE A 304 -3.06 3.93 -10.34
C PHE A 304 -3.74 5.29 -10.13
N GLU A 305 -5.07 5.30 -10.12
CA GLU A 305 -5.89 6.49 -10.25
C GLU A 305 -6.79 6.66 -9.03
N ALA A 306 -6.85 7.85 -8.46
CA ALA A 306 -7.71 8.13 -7.31
C ALA A 306 -9.18 8.14 -7.75
N SER A 307 -10.06 7.81 -6.80
CA SER A 307 -11.50 7.90 -6.92
C SER A 307 -11.99 9.35 -6.79
N CYS A 308 -11.48 10.24 -7.65
CA CYS A 308 -11.89 11.64 -7.76
C CYS A 308 -11.55 12.23 -9.16
N PRO A 309 -12.04 13.42 -9.50
CA PRO A 309 -11.57 14.15 -10.68
C PRO A 309 -10.05 14.37 -10.66
N PRO A 310 -9.38 14.34 -11.83
CA PRO A 310 -9.94 14.21 -13.18
C PRO A 310 -10.14 12.76 -13.68
N TYR A 311 -9.80 11.75 -12.88
CA TYR A 311 -9.93 10.34 -13.31
C TYR A 311 -11.39 9.86 -13.36
N HIS A 312 -12.25 10.50 -12.56
CA HIS A 312 -13.70 10.42 -12.71
C HIS A 312 -14.25 11.78 -13.17
N PRO A 313 -15.28 11.80 -14.05
CA PRO A 313 -15.84 13.06 -14.56
C PRO A 313 -16.54 13.90 -13.49
N SER A 314 -16.95 13.28 -12.38
CA SER A 314 -17.53 13.94 -11.21
C SER A 314 -17.29 13.09 -9.97
N MET A 315 -17.51 13.66 -8.77
CA MET A 315 -17.53 12.85 -7.55
C MET A 315 -18.65 11.81 -7.62
N ASP A 316 -19.84 12.13 -8.11
CA ASP A 316 -20.91 11.14 -8.31
C ASP A 316 -20.45 9.88 -9.05
N ALA A 317 -19.73 10.05 -10.15
CA ALA A 317 -19.19 8.93 -10.93
C ALA A 317 -18.11 8.15 -10.16
N ALA A 318 -17.30 8.83 -9.35
CA ALA A 318 -16.34 8.17 -8.46
C ALA A 318 -17.02 7.36 -7.36
N ILE A 319 -18.04 7.92 -6.71
CA ILE A 319 -18.80 7.23 -5.66
C ILE A 319 -19.51 6.01 -6.24
N ASP A 320 -20.14 6.15 -7.40
CA ASP A 320 -20.78 5.03 -8.09
C ASP A 320 -19.75 3.95 -8.42
N ALA A 321 -18.55 4.28 -8.90
CA ALA A 321 -17.50 3.30 -9.17
C ALA A 321 -17.01 2.57 -7.90
N VAL A 322 -16.89 3.30 -6.77
CA VAL A 322 -16.40 2.73 -5.50
C VAL A 322 -17.45 1.87 -4.81
N LEU A 323 -18.72 2.31 -4.82
CA LEU A 323 -19.82 1.67 -4.09
C LEU A 323 -20.68 0.76 -4.96
N ALA A 324 -20.44 0.72 -6.27
CA ALA A 324 -21.14 -0.21 -7.16
C ALA A 324 -20.97 -1.64 -6.66
N PRO A 325 -22.06 -2.45 -6.67
CA PRO A 325 -21.93 -3.87 -6.46
C PRO A 325 -20.94 -4.43 -7.47
N PRO A 326 -19.98 -5.26 -7.05
CA PRO A 326 -19.18 -6.03 -7.99
C PRO A 326 -20.14 -6.79 -8.89
N LEU A 327 -20.03 -6.57 -10.20
CA LEU A 327 -20.55 -7.43 -11.25
C LEU A 327 -22.06 -7.28 -11.53
N ARG A 328 -22.42 -6.24 -12.27
CA ARG A 328 -23.44 -6.44 -13.31
C ARG A 328 -22.78 -7.23 -14.46
N GLY A 329 -23.03 -8.54 -14.53
CA GLY A 329 -22.92 -9.31 -15.78
C GLY A 329 -21.76 -10.29 -15.97
N ARG A 330 -20.78 -10.41 -15.06
CA ARG A 330 -19.73 -11.45 -15.17
C ARG A 330 -20.10 -12.64 -14.27
N LYS A 331 -20.25 -13.83 -14.86
CA LYS A 331 -20.29 -15.09 -14.09
C LYS A 331 -18.91 -15.29 -13.46
N GLU A 332 -18.80 -15.05 -12.18
CA GLU A 332 -17.59 -15.38 -11.43
C GLU A 332 -17.48 -16.91 -11.27
N THR A 333 -16.63 -17.55 -12.07
CA THR A 333 -16.24 -18.95 -11.91
C THR A 333 -15.01 -19.07 -11.01
N GLY A 334 -14.91 -20.13 -10.19
CA GLY A 334 -13.75 -20.39 -9.32
C GLY A 334 -14.11 -20.95 -7.93
N PRO A 335 -13.16 -20.97 -6.98
CA PRO A 335 -13.41 -21.29 -5.58
C PRO A 335 -13.84 -20.08 -4.74
N VAL A 336 -14.62 -20.33 -3.68
CA VAL A 336 -15.02 -19.36 -2.64
C VAL A 336 -14.55 -19.87 -1.28
N PRO A 337 -14.31 -19.00 -0.28
CA PRO A 337 -13.78 -19.41 1.02
C PRO A 337 -14.80 -20.09 1.95
N HIS A 338 -16.10 -20.03 1.61
CA HIS A 338 -17.20 -20.53 2.45
C HIS A 338 -17.94 -21.71 1.81
N ARG A 339 -18.67 -22.45 2.64
CA ARG A 339 -19.52 -23.58 2.21
C ARG A 339 -20.99 -23.21 1.94
N MET A 340 -21.34 -21.94 2.14
CA MET A 340 -22.71 -21.43 2.01
C MET A 340 -23.15 -21.42 0.55
N SER A 341 -24.47 -21.56 0.31
CA SER A 341 -24.99 -21.52 -1.06
C SER A 341 -24.91 -20.10 -1.66
N GLU A 342 -24.91 -19.97 -2.98
CA GLU A 342 -24.93 -18.65 -3.62
C GLU A 342 -26.17 -17.81 -3.25
N ALA A 343 -27.31 -18.48 -3.02
CA ALA A 343 -28.56 -17.85 -2.64
C ALA A 343 -28.47 -17.32 -1.20
N GLU A 344 -27.96 -18.14 -0.27
CA GLU A 344 -27.72 -17.77 1.12
C GLU A 344 -26.73 -16.60 1.22
N HIS A 345 -25.59 -16.67 0.51
CA HIS A 345 -24.64 -15.57 0.46
C HIS A 345 -25.30 -14.28 -0.04
N ARG A 346 -26.09 -14.35 -1.12
CA ARG A 346 -26.75 -13.18 -1.72
C ARG A 346 -27.75 -12.57 -0.75
N ALA A 347 -28.53 -13.40 -0.05
CA ALA A 347 -29.52 -12.96 0.92
C ALA A 347 -28.88 -12.32 2.17
N GLY A 348 -27.73 -12.82 2.63
CA GLY A 348 -27.02 -12.29 3.79
C GLY A 348 -26.14 -11.07 3.51
N THR A 349 -25.84 -10.78 2.23
CA THR A 349 -24.95 -9.66 1.86
C THR A 349 -25.64 -8.31 2.10
N ILE A 350 -25.06 -7.49 2.98
CA ILE A 350 -25.48 -6.11 3.19
C ILE A 350 -25.05 -5.21 2.03
N ARG A 351 -25.85 -4.19 1.73
CA ARG A 351 -25.60 -3.23 0.66
C ARG A 351 -25.98 -1.84 1.13
N ILE A 352 -25.33 -0.84 0.53
CA ILE A 352 -25.72 0.55 0.72
C ILE A 352 -27.16 0.74 0.22
N SER A 353 -27.95 1.49 0.98
CA SER A 353 -29.29 1.91 0.60
C SER A 353 -29.23 3.02 -0.45
N ALA A 354 -30.33 3.24 -1.17
CA ALA A 354 -30.40 4.34 -2.14
C ALA A 354 -30.22 5.71 -1.45
N GLU A 355 -30.78 5.86 -0.24
CA GLU A 355 -30.66 7.08 0.56
C GLU A 355 -29.23 7.28 1.08
N GLY A 356 -28.59 6.21 1.57
CA GLY A 356 -27.19 6.23 1.99
C GLY A 356 -26.23 6.58 0.85
N LEU A 357 -26.49 6.07 -0.35
CA LEU A 357 -25.74 6.42 -1.55
C LEU A 357 -25.89 7.91 -1.89
N ALA A 358 -27.12 8.43 -1.89
CA ALA A 358 -27.39 9.85 -2.15
C ALA A 358 -26.73 10.77 -1.11
N CYS A 359 -26.83 10.42 0.18
CA CYS A 359 -26.19 11.15 1.27
C CYS A 359 -24.66 11.14 1.14
N THR A 360 -24.07 9.99 0.82
CA THR A 360 -22.62 9.87 0.58
C THR A 360 -22.16 10.76 -0.56
N LYS A 361 -22.91 10.79 -1.67
CA LYS A 361 -22.64 11.68 -2.81
C LYS A 361 -22.69 13.14 -2.40
N ALA A 362 -23.70 13.56 -1.65
CA ALA A 362 -23.81 14.95 -1.20
C ALA A 362 -22.59 15.40 -0.40
N ILE A 363 -22.12 14.58 0.55
CA ILE A 363 -20.94 14.87 1.36
C ILE A 363 -19.68 14.94 0.49
N CYS A 364 -19.48 13.98 -0.41
CA CYS A 364 -18.28 13.94 -1.24
C CYS A 364 -18.23 15.11 -2.25
N ASN A 365 -19.37 15.50 -2.84
CA ASN A 365 -19.44 16.70 -3.67
C ASN A 365 -19.21 17.96 -2.83
N TYR A 366 -19.80 18.06 -1.63
CA TYR A 366 -19.55 19.17 -0.71
C TYR A 366 -18.04 19.35 -0.44
N ILE A 367 -17.32 18.26 -0.16
CA ILE A 367 -15.86 18.30 0.07
C ILE A 367 -15.15 18.80 -1.19
N HIS A 368 -15.44 18.21 -2.35
CA HIS A 368 -14.79 18.60 -3.60
C HIS A 368 -15.07 20.06 -3.98
N ASP A 369 -16.31 20.53 -3.83
CA ASP A 369 -16.74 21.87 -4.21
C ASP A 369 -16.23 22.94 -3.22
N THR A 370 -16.17 22.61 -1.93
CA THR A 370 -15.69 23.53 -0.88
C THR A 370 -14.17 23.68 -0.92
N TYR A 371 -13.44 22.57 -1.07
CA TYR A 371 -11.98 22.55 -0.98
C TYR A 371 -11.28 22.57 -2.35
N GLY A 372 -12.03 22.39 -3.44
CA GLY A 372 -11.48 22.29 -4.80
C GLY A 372 -10.63 21.04 -5.05
N ARG A 373 -10.71 20.05 -4.16
CA ARG A 373 -9.97 18.78 -4.19
C ARG A 373 -10.68 17.71 -3.35
N PHE A 374 -10.36 16.45 -3.59
CA PHE A 374 -10.81 15.33 -2.77
C PHE A 374 -9.65 14.35 -2.50
N PRO A 375 -9.39 13.98 -1.24
CA PRO A 375 -9.91 14.56 0.01
C PRO A 375 -9.62 16.07 0.16
N GLY A 376 -10.34 16.74 1.05
CA GLY A 376 -10.25 18.19 1.26
C GLY A 376 -9.04 18.60 2.09
N GLY A 377 -8.72 17.85 3.15
CA GLY A 377 -7.64 18.17 4.10
C GLY A 377 -6.39 17.29 4.02
N THR A 378 -6.37 16.30 3.14
CA THR A 378 -5.23 15.39 2.95
C THR A 378 -5.04 15.05 1.46
N ASP A 379 -3.92 14.45 1.10
CA ASP A 379 -3.66 13.99 -0.27
C ASP A 379 -4.52 12.78 -0.64
N ALA A 380 -4.87 12.67 -1.92
CA ALA A 380 -5.53 11.48 -2.43
C ALA A 380 -4.56 10.30 -2.48
N MET A 381 -3.35 10.54 -2.99
CA MET A 381 -2.27 9.54 -3.03
C MET A 381 -1.19 9.84 -2.01
N HIS A 382 -0.82 8.84 -1.22
CA HIS A 382 0.21 8.97 -0.21
C HIS A 382 1.36 7.99 -0.43
N LEU A 383 2.58 8.51 -0.33
CA LEU A 383 3.81 7.74 -0.15
C LEU A 383 4.39 8.14 1.20
N MET A 384 4.25 7.28 2.21
CA MET A 384 4.72 7.56 3.58
C MET A 384 6.04 6.85 3.90
N TRP A 385 6.12 5.58 3.52
CA TRP A 385 7.26 4.71 3.81
C TRP A 385 7.85 4.23 2.49
N VAL A 386 9.17 4.07 2.48
CA VAL A 386 9.87 3.26 1.49
C VAL A 386 10.64 2.16 2.20
N MET A 387 10.86 1.06 1.50
CA MET A 387 11.77 0.00 1.93
C MET A 387 12.91 -0.06 0.93
N GLN A 388 14.15 -0.01 1.40
CA GLN A 388 15.32 -0.27 0.56
C GLN A 388 15.92 -1.62 0.91
N ALA A 389 16.34 -2.39 -0.10
CA ALA A 389 17.13 -3.60 0.04
C ALA A 389 18.38 -3.55 -0.84
N HIS A 390 19.47 -4.15 -0.37
CA HIS A 390 20.76 -4.21 -1.06
C HIS A 390 21.64 -5.32 -0.45
N HIS A 391 22.70 -5.70 -1.16
CA HIS A 391 23.77 -6.54 -0.62
C HIS A 391 24.64 -5.73 0.36
N ILE A 392 24.83 -6.21 1.59
CA ILE A 392 25.69 -5.52 2.56
C ILE A 392 27.16 -5.65 2.19
N ASP A 393 27.95 -4.64 2.57
CA ASP A 393 29.41 -4.75 2.58
C ASP A 393 29.85 -5.32 3.93
N THR A 394 30.18 -6.61 3.99
CA THR A 394 30.61 -7.27 5.24
C THR A 394 31.92 -6.69 5.79
N ASP A 395 32.82 -6.21 4.94
CA ASP A 395 34.10 -5.62 5.36
C ASP A 395 33.86 -4.31 6.14
N TYR A 396 32.87 -3.52 5.72
CA TYR A 396 32.42 -2.35 6.49
C TYR A 396 31.94 -2.76 7.88
N TYR A 397 31.09 -3.78 7.97
CA TYR A 397 30.53 -4.19 9.26
C TYR A 397 31.60 -4.78 10.19
N ASP A 398 32.51 -5.59 9.67
CA ASP A 398 33.62 -6.17 10.44
C ASP A 398 34.61 -5.11 10.93
N ARG A 399 34.80 -4.04 10.15
CA ARG A 399 35.67 -2.93 10.52
C ARG A 399 35.10 -2.07 11.64
N PHE A 400 33.80 -1.79 11.61
CA PHE A 400 33.20 -0.75 12.45
C PHE A 400 32.30 -1.26 13.58
N PHE A 401 31.86 -2.53 13.53
CA PHE A 401 30.93 -3.10 14.50
C PHE A 401 31.48 -4.39 15.09
N GLY A 402 30.97 -4.75 16.27
CA GLY A 402 31.34 -6.00 16.94
C GLY A 402 30.67 -7.25 16.34
N PRO A 403 31.07 -8.45 16.80
CA PRO A 403 30.42 -9.70 16.42
C PRO A 403 28.89 -9.62 16.57
N GLY A 404 28.16 -10.13 15.58
CA GLY A 404 26.69 -10.08 15.52
C GLY A 404 26.10 -8.88 14.77
N ALA A 405 26.94 -8.03 14.16
CA ALA A 405 26.48 -6.95 13.28
C ALA A 405 25.62 -7.47 12.11
N TYR A 406 25.95 -8.64 11.58
CA TYR A 406 25.18 -9.39 10.60
C TYR A 406 25.16 -10.88 10.96
N GLY A 407 24.18 -11.61 10.42
CA GLY A 407 23.98 -13.03 10.71
C GLY A 407 24.61 -13.96 9.67
N PRO A 408 24.63 -15.29 9.91
CA PRO A 408 25.20 -16.27 8.99
C PRO A 408 24.66 -16.20 7.56
N ALA A 409 23.35 -15.92 7.41
CA ALA A 409 22.73 -15.75 6.09
C ALA A 409 23.36 -14.61 5.28
N HIS A 410 23.76 -13.52 5.94
CA HIS A 410 24.41 -12.39 5.28
C HIS A 410 25.85 -12.72 4.91
N ALA A 411 26.58 -13.38 5.81
CA ALA A 411 27.96 -13.80 5.58
C ALA A 411 28.06 -14.76 4.37
N ALA A 412 27.11 -15.68 4.25
CA ALA A 412 27.07 -16.65 3.15
C ALA A 412 26.33 -16.14 1.90
N HIS A 413 25.77 -14.93 1.94
CA HIS A 413 24.80 -14.46 0.96
C HIS A 413 25.34 -14.54 -0.47
N MET A 414 26.48 -13.88 -0.74
CA MET A 414 27.03 -13.80 -2.09
C MET A 414 27.35 -15.19 -2.66
N ALA A 415 27.96 -16.08 -1.87
CA ALA A 415 28.27 -17.45 -2.30
C ALA A 415 27.01 -18.31 -2.53
N THR A 416 25.90 -17.98 -1.88
CA THR A 416 24.65 -18.76 -1.93
C THR A 416 23.77 -18.32 -3.10
N TRP A 417 23.55 -17.01 -3.22
CA TRP A 417 22.59 -16.39 -4.12
C TRP A 417 23.22 -15.92 -5.45
N HIS A 418 24.53 -15.68 -5.47
CA HIS A 418 25.30 -15.21 -6.63
C HIS A 418 26.55 -16.10 -6.88
N PRO A 419 26.39 -17.42 -7.06
CA PRO A 419 27.50 -18.38 -7.16
C PRO A 419 28.35 -18.26 -8.44
#